data_AF-A0A9E7KU42-F1
#
_entry.id   AF-A0A9E7KU42-F1
#
_cell.length_a   1.000
_cell.length_b   1.000
_cell.length_c   1.000
_cell.angle_alpha   90.00
_cell.angle_beta   90.00
_cell.angle_gamma   90.00
#
_symmetry.space_group_name_H-M   'P 1'
#
loop_
_entity.id
_entity.type
_entity.pdbx_description
1 polymer ?
#
loop_
_entity_poly.entity_id
_entity_poly.type
_entity_poly.pdbx_seq_one_letter_code
_entity_poly.pdbx_strand_id
1 'polypeptide(L)'
;MEGRGTITLLHEENRESHEIKRGDIMRIPAGVIVYAINKAENERLRIAMLLHPISTPGHFEVHAQEFFGAAGSNPESFYSSFSKGVLEAAFNTPRDRLERLFERQRKGEIIKITEEQIGALSQTTGFGGDRPFAESNEPYNLLQKRPSHANEFGELYEARSSDYHRLQDLDVDVSIANISERSMMAPSYNSRATKLAMVVEGRGHFEMVCPRRSGEARGSEDATEPEGQQRVRYRTVRSQVSRGSVFVIPPGHPVTAVADANENLQVLCFGIRAGRNRKYYLAGKNNVMNELDREAKQLSFGAPAEEVQEVFDAQPESVFLPGPGRRRGEAKRRQPSVESLFGFRGF
;
A
#
# COMPACT_ATOMS: atom_id res chain seq x y z
N MET A 1 -1.35 6.92 7.16
CA MET A 1 -1.73 7.54 5.85
C MET A 1 -1.87 9.05 5.99
N GLU A 2 -2.57 9.53 7.01
CA GLU A 2 -2.84 10.96 7.26
C GLU A 2 -3.05 11.14 8.77
N GLY A 3 -2.85 12.35 9.28
CA GLY A 3 -3.07 12.65 10.69
C GLY A 3 -1.88 12.31 11.60
N ARG A 4 -2.11 12.61 12.88
CA ARG A 4 -1.22 12.30 13.99
C ARG A 4 -2.03 11.84 15.20
N GLY A 5 -1.42 11.02 16.04
CA GLY A 5 -2.08 10.49 17.23
C GLY A 5 -1.11 9.76 18.14
N THR A 6 -1.65 9.08 19.13
CA THR A 6 -0.91 8.15 19.98
C THR A 6 -1.53 6.78 19.83
N ILE A 7 -0.68 5.75 19.71
CA ILE A 7 -1.09 4.36 19.82
C ILE A 7 -0.48 3.78 21.09
N THR A 8 -1.30 3.06 21.87
CA THR A 8 -0.86 2.40 23.10
C THR A 8 -1.08 0.90 22.98
N LEU A 9 -0.05 0.16 23.34
CA LEU A 9 0.01 -1.30 23.33
C LEU A 9 0.13 -1.78 24.78
N LEU A 10 -0.75 -2.70 25.17
CA LEU A 10 -0.69 -3.36 26.48
C LEU A 10 -0.24 -4.81 26.27
N HIS A 11 0.89 -5.13 26.86
CA HIS A 11 1.44 -6.47 27.03
C HIS A 11 1.15 -6.95 28.46
N GLU A 12 1.33 -8.24 28.73
CA GLU A 12 1.06 -8.85 30.05
C GLU A 12 1.72 -8.10 31.22
N GLU A 13 2.93 -7.58 31.00
CA GLU A 13 3.73 -6.91 32.04
C GLU A 13 4.21 -5.51 31.63
N ASN A 14 3.80 -5.00 30.46
CA ASN A 14 4.28 -3.72 29.95
C ASN A 14 3.19 -2.92 29.24
N ARG A 15 3.32 -1.60 29.29
CA ARG A 15 2.50 -0.65 28.53
C ARG A 15 3.42 0.26 27.73
N GLU A 16 3.26 0.28 26.42
CA GLU A 16 4.05 1.11 25.50
C GLU A 16 3.12 2.10 24.80
N SER A 17 3.49 3.38 24.77
CA SER A 17 2.75 4.43 24.08
C SER A 17 3.68 5.12 23.09
N HIS A 18 3.26 5.21 21.83
CA HIS A 18 4.05 5.83 20.76
C HIS A 18 3.25 6.91 20.04
N GLU A 19 3.88 8.04 19.77
CA GLU A 19 3.35 9.02 18.83
C GLU A 19 3.41 8.45 17.42
N ILE A 20 2.31 8.57 16.68
CA ILE A 20 2.21 8.18 15.29
C ILE A 20 1.85 9.37 14.42
N LYS A 21 2.41 9.43 13.23
CA LYS A 21 2.18 10.48 12.21
C LYS A 21 2.21 9.91 10.80
N ARG A 22 1.90 10.74 9.81
CA ARG A 22 2.01 10.37 8.39
C ARG A 22 3.41 9.79 8.08
N GLY A 23 3.40 8.63 7.43
CA GLY A 23 4.62 7.91 7.03
C GLY A 23 5.06 6.82 8.01
N ASP A 24 4.52 6.78 9.24
CA ASP A 24 4.89 5.76 10.20
C ASP A 24 4.36 4.38 9.81
N ILE A 25 5.26 3.40 9.94
CA ILE A 25 5.01 1.96 9.85
C ILE A 25 5.22 1.41 11.24
N MET A 26 4.26 0.61 11.72
CA MET A 26 4.36 -0.02 13.03
C MET A 26 3.86 -1.46 12.95
N ARG A 27 4.63 -2.37 13.55
CA ARG A 27 4.22 -3.76 13.71
C ARG A 27 3.52 -3.91 15.06
N ILE A 28 2.27 -4.36 15.03
CA ILE A 28 1.50 -4.68 16.24
C ILE A 28 1.39 -6.20 16.33
N PRO A 29 2.05 -6.87 17.32
CA PRO A 29 1.97 -8.31 17.49
C PRO A 29 0.53 -8.83 17.69
N ALA A 30 0.26 -10.07 17.29
CA ALA A 30 -1.05 -10.68 17.49
C ALA A 30 -1.33 -10.87 19.00
N GLY A 31 -2.58 -10.63 19.42
CA GLY A 31 -3.01 -10.77 20.82
C GLY A 31 -2.71 -9.57 21.73
N VAL A 32 -2.03 -8.54 21.24
CA VAL A 32 -1.78 -7.31 22.00
C VAL A 32 -3.06 -6.47 22.10
N ILE A 33 -3.37 -5.98 23.30
CA ILE A 33 -4.48 -5.05 23.48
C ILE A 33 -4.00 -3.67 23.02
N VAL A 34 -4.75 -3.08 22.08
CA VAL A 34 -4.40 -1.81 21.47
C VAL A 34 -5.54 -0.80 21.62
N TYR A 35 -5.18 0.45 21.87
CA TYR A 35 -6.08 1.57 21.65
C TYR A 35 -5.31 2.74 21.03
N ALA A 36 -6.02 3.61 20.31
CA ALA A 36 -5.43 4.76 19.63
C ALA A 36 -6.23 6.02 19.89
N ILE A 37 -5.53 7.15 19.88
CA ILE A 37 -6.08 8.47 20.15
C ILE A 37 -5.71 9.40 19.00
N ASN A 38 -6.72 9.99 18.38
CA ASN A 38 -6.50 11.15 17.50
C ASN A 38 -6.34 12.40 18.37
N LYS A 39 -5.17 13.02 18.30
CA LYS A 39 -4.83 14.23 19.07
C LYS A 39 -5.23 15.53 18.38
N ALA A 40 -5.52 15.48 17.08
CA ALA A 40 -5.81 16.67 16.31
C ALA A 40 -7.30 17.04 16.38
N GLU A 41 -7.59 18.32 16.60
CA GLU A 41 -8.96 18.83 16.60
C GLU A 41 -9.62 18.75 15.21
N ASN A 42 -8.85 19.12 14.17
CA ASN A 42 -9.37 19.36 12.82
C ASN A 42 -8.76 18.45 11.74
N GLU A 43 -8.01 17.41 12.15
CA GLU A 43 -7.37 16.47 11.23
C GLU A 43 -7.81 15.05 11.57
N ARG A 44 -8.14 14.24 10.57
CA ARG A 44 -8.52 12.84 10.77
C ARG A 44 -7.28 11.97 10.80
N LEU A 45 -7.16 11.11 11.81
CA LEU A 45 -6.19 10.02 11.81
C LEU A 45 -6.67 8.91 10.86
N ARG A 46 -5.88 8.60 9.83
CA ARG A 46 -6.15 7.51 8.88
C ARG A 46 -4.98 6.54 8.82
N ILE A 47 -5.27 5.27 9.11
CA ILE A 47 -4.30 4.18 9.19
C ILE A 47 -4.70 3.11 8.18
N ALA A 48 -3.74 2.61 7.39
CA ALA A 48 -3.92 1.42 6.58
C ALA A 48 -3.28 0.24 7.33
N MET A 49 -3.99 -0.88 7.41
CA MET A 49 -3.55 -2.05 8.16
C MET A 49 -3.45 -3.25 7.22
N LEU A 50 -2.34 -3.98 7.31
CA LEU A 50 -2.22 -5.33 6.79
C LEU A 50 -2.43 -6.29 7.95
N LEU A 51 -3.47 -7.12 7.86
CA LEU A 51 -3.74 -8.15 8.86
C LEU A 51 -3.22 -9.50 8.34
N HIS A 52 -2.40 -10.16 9.15
CA HIS A 52 -1.93 -11.53 8.89
C HIS A 52 -2.56 -12.47 9.93
N PRO A 53 -3.65 -13.18 9.58
CA PRO A 53 -4.30 -14.11 10.50
C PRO A 53 -3.34 -15.23 10.92
N ILE A 54 -3.28 -15.49 12.23
CA ILE A 54 -2.53 -16.62 12.81
C ILE A 54 -3.40 -17.87 13.00
N SER A 55 -4.72 -17.72 12.84
CA SER A 55 -5.72 -18.79 12.91
C SER A 55 -6.00 -19.38 11.51
N THR A 56 -7.18 -19.95 11.30
CA THR A 56 -7.53 -20.68 10.07
C THR A 56 -7.32 -19.83 8.81
N PRO A 57 -6.45 -20.25 7.86
CA PRO A 57 -6.21 -19.51 6.63
C PRO A 57 -7.51 -19.26 5.85
N GLY A 58 -7.74 -18.00 5.46
CA GLY A 58 -8.90 -17.62 4.63
C GLY A 58 -10.23 -17.41 5.37
N HIS A 59 -10.31 -17.72 6.66
CA HIS A 59 -11.45 -17.30 7.49
C HIS A 59 -11.20 -15.89 8.02
N PHE A 60 -11.51 -14.91 7.18
CA PHE A 60 -11.94 -13.61 7.67
C PHE A 60 -13.45 -13.74 7.89
N GLU A 61 -13.87 -14.16 9.08
CA GLU A 61 -15.17 -13.63 9.53
C GLU A 61 -15.05 -12.11 9.43
N VAL A 62 -16.07 -11.45 8.90
CA VAL A 62 -16.01 -10.07 8.38
C VAL A 62 -15.58 -9.04 9.43
N HIS A 63 -15.53 -9.46 10.69
CA HIS A 63 -14.80 -8.83 11.77
C HIS A 63 -13.50 -9.64 11.92
N ALA A 64 -12.34 -9.03 11.65
CA ALA A 64 -11.12 -9.49 12.32
C ALA A 64 -11.53 -9.77 13.78
N GLN A 65 -11.19 -10.93 14.35
CA GLN A 65 -11.67 -11.32 15.69
C GLN A 65 -11.13 -10.33 16.73
N GLU A 66 -11.79 -9.19 16.82
CA GLU A 66 -11.50 -8.05 17.66
C GLU A 66 -12.17 -8.38 18.97
N PHE A 67 -11.35 -8.81 19.92
CA PHE A 67 -11.82 -9.13 21.26
C PHE A 67 -11.88 -7.84 22.08
N PHE A 68 -13.08 -7.29 22.21
CA PHE A 68 -13.30 -6.06 22.97
C PHE A 68 -13.33 -6.31 24.48
N GLY A 69 -12.20 -6.10 25.16
CA GLY A 69 -12.13 -6.18 26.63
C GLY A 69 -12.65 -4.91 27.31
N ALA A 70 -12.19 -3.74 26.86
CA ALA A 70 -12.59 -2.44 27.38
C ALA A 70 -13.84 -1.91 26.66
N ALA A 71 -14.95 -2.64 26.78
CA ALA A 71 -16.19 -2.36 26.08
C ALA A 71 -17.41 -2.52 26.98
N GLY A 72 -18.60 -2.32 26.40
CA GLY A 72 -19.85 -2.45 27.11
C GLY A 72 -20.84 -3.32 26.37
N SER A 73 -22.03 -2.77 26.10
CA SER A 73 -23.02 -3.43 25.25
C SER A 73 -22.90 -3.03 23.77
N ASN A 74 -22.12 -1.99 23.45
CA ASN A 74 -21.82 -1.60 22.07
C ASN A 74 -20.45 -0.87 21.99
N PRO A 75 -19.39 -1.52 21.47
CA PRO A 75 -19.35 -2.93 21.06
C PRO A 75 -19.60 -3.85 22.27
N GLU A 76 -20.04 -5.08 22.00
CA GLU A 76 -20.20 -6.08 23.06
C GLU A 76 -18.84 -6.48 23.62
N SER A 77 -18.69 -6.38 24.94
CA SER A 77 -17.49 -6.87 25.61
C SER A 77 -17.49 -8.38 25.67
N PHE A 78 -16.37 -9.05 25.36
CA PHE A 78 -16.28 -10.51 25.51
C PHE A 78 -16.56 -11.00 26.94
N TYR A 79 -16.46 -10.12 27.95
CA TYR A 79 -16.83 -10.45 29.32
C TYR A 79 -18.31 -10.87 29.44
N SER A 80 -19.20 -10.37 28.58
CA SER A 80 -20.62 -10.76 28.55
C SER A 80 -20.84 -12.25 28.27
N SER A 81 -19.89 -12.89 27.59
CA SER A 81 -19.99 -14.28 27.15
C SER A 81 -19.61 -15.28 28.24
N PHE A 82 -18.89 -14.86 29.28
CA PHE A 82 -18.58 -15.73 30.42
C PHE A 82 -19.79 -15.92 31.33
N SER A 83 -19.88 -17.10 31.95
CA SER A 83 -20.94 -17.35 32.92
C SER A 83 -20.81 -16.40 34.11
N LYS A 84 -21.97 -16.01 34.67
CA LYS A 84 -22.02 -15.00 35.74
C LYS A 84 -21.30 -15.45 37.01
N GLY A 85 -21.39 -16.73 37.35
CA GLY A 85 -20.66 -17.32 38.47
C GLY A 85 -19.14 -17.30 38.26
N VAL A 86 -18.67 -17.49 37.02
CA VAL A 86 -17.24 -17.35 36.69
C VAL A 86 -16.78 -15.91 36.86
N LEU A 87 -17.53 -14.93 36.37
CA LEU A 87 -17.16 -13.51 36.52
C LEU A 87 -17.17 -13.05 37.98
N GLU A 88 -18.18 -13.46 38.76
CA GLU A 88 -18.28 -13.14 40.18
C GLU A 88 -17.10 -13.70 40.97
N ALA A 89 -16.70 -14.95 40.70
CA ALA A 89 -15.51 -15.57 41.28
C ALA A 89 -14.21 -14.91 40.80
N ALA A 90 -14.07 -14.64 39.50
CA ALA A 90 -12.85 -14.08 38.91
C ALA A 90 -12.57 -12.65 39.37
N PHE A 91 -13.59 -11.81 39.48
CA PHE A 91 -13.47 -10.42 39.93
C PHE A 91 -13.70 -10.24 41.43
N ASN A 92 -14.06 -11.30 42.16
CA ASN A 92 -14.46 -11.25 43.57
C ASN A 92 -15.45 -10.11 43.85
N THR A 93 -16.46 -9.98 42.99
CA THR A 93 -17.36 -8.83 42.95
C THR A 93 -18.79 -9.28 42.70
N PRO A 94 -19.79 -8.74 43.45
CA PRO A 94 -21.19 -9.09 43.24
C PRO A 94 -21.64 -8.93 41.79
N ARG A 95 -22.40 -9.91 41.31
CA ARG A 95 -22.91 -9.98 39.93
C ARG A 95 -23.56 -8.68 39.44
N ASP A 96 -24.41 -8.05 40.25
CA ASP A 96 -25.15 -6.84 39.88
C ASP A 96 -24.22 -5.65 39.59
N ARG A 97 -23.06 -5.60 40.26
CA ARG A 97 -22.03 -4.58 40.00
C ARG A 97 -21.28 -4.84 38.69
N LEU A 98 -21.02 -6.10 38.36
CA LEU A 98 -20.37 -6.50 37.11
C LEU A 98 -21.27 -6.26 35.90
N GLU A 99 -22.55 -6.64 35.97
CA GLU A 99 -23.55 -6.36 34.92
C GLU A 99 -23.64 -4.84 34.66
N ARG A 100 -23.76 -4.02 35.72
CA ARG A 100 -23.76 -2.56 35.57
C ARG A 100 -22.48 -1.99 34.96
N LEU A 101 -21.33 -2.61 35.17
CA LEU A 101 -20.05 -2.16 34.62
C LEU A 101 -19.97 -2.44 33.12
N PHE A 102 -20.19 -3.70 32.73
CA PHE A 102 -20.06 -4.17 31.35
C PHE A 102 -21.26 -3.79 30.45
N GLU A 103 -22.33 -3.19 30.98
CA GLU A 103 -23.43 -2.66 30.16
C GLU A 103 -23.40 -1.13 30.01
N ARG A 104 -22.45 -0.46 30.68
CA ARG A 104 -22.41 1.01 30.79
C ARG A 104 -22.02 1.71 29.51
N GLN A 105 -21.09 1.13 28.77
CA GLN A 105 -20.54 1.71 27.54
C GLN A 105 -21.37 1.27 26.33
N ARG A 106 -21.94 2.25 25.60
CA ARG A 106 -22.82 2.01 24.43
C ARG A 106 -22.58 2.93 23.23
N LYS A 107 -21.55 3.78 23.31
CA LYS A 107 -21.15 4.81 22.34
C LYS A 107 -20.41 4.24 21.12
N GLY A 108 -20.15 2.94 21.07
CA GLY A 108 -19.44 2.29 19.96
C GLY A 108 -17.92 2.22 20.17
N GLU A 109 -17.23 1.68 19.18
CA GLU A 109 -15.78 1.40 19.22
C GLU A 109 -14.93 2.68 19.23
N ILE A 110 -15.32 3.67 18.43
CA ILE A 110 -14.64 4.96 18.32
C ILE A 110 -15.49 6.02 19.02
N ILE A 111 -15.00 6.52 20.15
CA ILE A 111 -15.72 7.47 21.00
C ILE A 111 -15.06 8.85 20.99
N LYS A 112 -15.88 9.89 21.18
CA LYS A 112 -15.39 11.26 21.41
C LYS A 112 -14.86 11.39 22.84
N ILE A 113 -13.69 12.01 22.96
CA ILE A 113 -13.03 12.34 24.23
C ILE A 113 -12.77 13.85 24.34
N THR A 114 -12.54 14.35 25.56
CA THR A 114 -12.22 15.76 25.82
C THR A 114 -10.72 16.04 25.71
N GLU A 115 -10.33 17.30 25.56
CA GLU A 115 -8.91 17.72 25.57
C GLU A 115 -8.20 17.30 26.87
N GLU A 116 -8.88 17.41 28.01
CA GLU A 116 -8.36 16.95 29.30
C GLU A 116 -8.07 15.44 29.28
N GLN A 117 -8.95 14.64 28.68
CA GLN A 117 -8.75 13.20 28.51
C GLN A 117 -7.60 12.89 27.55
N ILE A 118 -7.46 13.64 26.46
CA ILE A 118 -6.30 13.53 25.56
C ILE A 118 -5.01 13.80 26.34
N GLY A 119 -4.98 14.87 27.15
CA GLY A 119 -3.84 15.20 28.00
C GLY A 119 -3.49 14.08 28.98
N ALA A 120 -4.47 13.55 29.72
CA ALA A 120 -4.26 12.47 30.68
C ALA A 120 -3.75 11.17 30.03
N LEU A 121 -4.29 10.82 28.86
CA LEU A 121 -3.87 9.62 28.13
C LEU A 121 -2.50 9.79 27.45
N SER A 122 -2.11 11.03 27.14
CA SER A 122 -0.79 11.33 26.55
C SER A 122 0.33 11.38 27.59
N GLN A 123 0.00 11.72 28.85
CA GLN A 123 0.96 11.78 29.95
C GLN A 123 1.26 10.41 30.58
N THR A 124 0.42 9.40 30.32
CA THR A 124 0.69 8.05 30.82
C THR A 124 1.75 7.36 29.97
N THR A 125 2.99 7.55 30.40
CA THR A 125 4.16 6.76 29.98
C THR A 125 4.15 5.41 30.69
N GLY A 126 4.77 4.40 30.08
CA GLY A 126 4.69 3.01 30.52
C GLY A 126 5.00 2.80 32.01
N PHE A 127 4.16 2.04 32.70
CA PHE A 127 4.53 1.42 33.98
C PHE A 127 5.18 0.08 33.64
N GLY A 128 6.49 0.07 33.47
CA GLY A 128 7.27 -1.14 33.19
C GLY A 128 8.72 -0.86 33.54
N GLY A 129 9.21 -1.48 34.61
CA GLY A 129 10.57 -1.29 35.11
C GLY A 129 11.62 -1.62 34.07
N ASP A 130 12.82 -1.04 34.24
CA ASP A 130 14.04 -1.31 33.47
C ASP A 130 14.17 -2.79 33.08
N ARG A 131 13.64 -3.16 31.92
CA ARG A 131 14.03 -4.37 31.21
C ARG A 131 14.95 -3.91 30.08
N PRO A 132 16.27 -3.87 30.30
CA PRO A 132 17.25 -3.42 29.31
C PRO A 132 17.29 -4.27 28.02
N PHE A 133 16.40 -5.24 27.84
CA PHE A 133 16.34 -6.18 26.73
C PHE A 133 14.96 -6.31 26.05
N ALA A 134 13.94 -5.55 26.48
CA ALA A 134 12.68 -5.51 25.75
C ALA A 134 12.82 -4.54 24.56
N GLU A 135 12.79 -5.05 23.32
CA GLU A 135 12.83 -4.19 22.14
C GLU A 135 11.55 -3.35 22.06
N SER A 136 11.68 -2.02 22.25
CA SER A 136 10.63 -1.00 22.08
C SER A 136 9.94 -1.13 20.71
N ASN A 137 8.61 -1.20 20.65
CA ASN A 137 7.83 -1.26 19.39
C ASN A 137 7.76 0.10 18.66
N GLU A 138 8.88 0.81 18.58
CA GLU A 138 8.90 2.13 17.96
C GLU A 138 8.46 2.10 16.48
N PRO A 139 7.67 3.11 16.07
CA PRO A 139 7.27 3.27 14.68
C PRO A 139 8.46 3.70 13.83
N TYR A 140 8.52 3.17 12.61
CA TYR A 140 9.51 3.55 11.60
C TYR A 140 8.88 4.47 10.55
N ASN A 141 9.37 5.71 10.41
CA ASN A 141 8.82 6.64 9.43
C ASN A 141 9.45 6.46 8.04
N LEU A 142 8.67 5.90 7.12
CA LEU A 142 9.06 5.65 5.73
C LEU A 142 9.41 6.93 4.96
N LEU A 143 8.72 8.04 5.26
CA LEU A 143 8.86 9.31 4.53
C LEU A 143 10.06 10.15 5.02
N GLN A 144 10.66 9.81 6.15
CA GLN A 144 11.88 10.48 6.65
C GLN A 144 13.15 9.93 6.00
N LYS A 145 13.10 8.73 5.41
CA LYS A 145 14.20 8.17 4.64
C LYS A 145 14.32 8.90 3.29
N ARG A 146 15.51 8.88 2.69
CA ARG A 146 15.64 9.26 1.27
C ARG A 146 14.82 8.31 0.39
N PRO A 147 14.10 8.81 -0.63
CA PRO A 147 13.38 7.94 -1.54
C PRO A 147 14.35 7.00 -2.25
N SER A 148 13.90 5.77 -2.45
CA SER A 148 14.60 4.76 -3.25
C SER A 148 14.81 5.20 -4.70
N HIS A 149 13.90 6.04 -5.20
CA HIS A 149 14.00 6.71 -6.48
C HIS A 149 13.20 8.02 -6.46
N ALA A 150 13.72 9.07 -7.09
CA ALA A 150 13.00 10.33 -7.30
C ALA A 150 13.49 11.01 -8.58
N ASN A 151 12.55 11.53 -9.36
CA ASN A 151 12.79 12.42 -10.51
C ASN A 151 11.61 13.41 -10.67
N GLU A 152 11.56 14.19 -11.75
CA GLU A 152 10.46 15.17 -11.95
C GLU A 152 9.06 14.53 -12.03
N PHE A 153 8.98 13.23 -12.30
CA PHE A 153 7.75 12.47 -12.56
C PHE A 153 7.20 11.72 -11.34
N GLY A 154 7.97 11.64 -10.25
CA GLY A 154 7.50 11.03 -9.02
C GLY A 154 8.60 10.61 -8.05
N GLU A 155 8.15 10.06 -6.92
CA GLU A 155 8.99 9.60 -5.81
C GLU A 155 8.54 8.22 -5.33
N LEU A 156 9.50 7.34 -5.03
CA LEU A 156 9.25 6.00 -4.51
C LEU A 156 10.00 5.82 -3.19
N TYR A 157 9.28 5.52 -2.12
CA TYR A 157 9.85 5.14 -0.83
C TYR A 157 9.57 3.67 -0.59
N GLU A 158 10.58 2.93 -0.11
CA GLU A 158 10.48 1.52 0.23
C GLU A 158 11.13 1.26 1.59
N ALA A 159 10.40 0.55 2.45
CA ALA A 159 10.89 -0.05 3.68
C ALA A 159 10.85 -1.57 3.54
N ARG A 160 12.00 -2.19 3.79
CA ARG A 160 12.18 -3.65 3.81
C ARG A 160 12.59 -4.09 5.23
N SER A 161 12.72 -5.39 5.43
CA SER A 161 13.23 -5.96 6.69
C SER A 161 14.61 -5.42 7.09
N SER A 162 15.43 -4.94 6.14
CA SER A 162 16.72 -4.30 6.42
C SER A 162 16.58 -2.88 6.99
N ASP A 163 15.46 -2.21 6.73
CA ASP A 163 15.17 -0.87 7.23
C ASP A 163 14.41 -0.93 8.56
N TYR A 164 13.49 -1.88 8.67
CA TYR A 164 12.68 -2.13 9.87
C TYR A 164 12.57 -3.65 10.08
N HIS A 165 13.38 -4.19 10.99
CA HIS A 165 13.53 -5.63 11.21
C HIS A 165 12.22 -6.32 11.59
N ARG A 166 11.29 -5.57 12.19
CA ARG A 166 9.93 -6.03 12.53
C ARG A 166 9.03 -6.35 11.32
N LEU A 167 9.50 -6.14 10.09
CA LEU A 167 8.83 -6.64 8.88
C LEU A 167 9.32 -8.04 8.47
N GLN A 168 10.41 -8.53 9.07
CA GLN A 168 11.07 -9.76 8.67
C GLN A 168 10.25 -11.02 9.00
N ASP A 169 9.63 -11.06 10.18
CA ASP A 169 8.80 -12.18 10.65
C ASP A 169 7.60 -12.42 9.73
N LEU A 170 7.01 -11.34 9.22
CA LEU A 170 5.87 -11.38 8.31
C LEU A 170 6.26 -11.59 6.83
N ASP A 171 7.55 -11.53 6.50
CA ASP A 171 8.05 -11.52 5.12
C ASP A 171 7.36 -10.45 4.25
N VAL A 172 7.25 -9.23 4.79
CA VAL A 172 6.54 -8.09 4.19
C VAL A 172 7.48 -6.94 3.84
N ASP A 173 7.17 -6.21 2.78
CA ASP A 173 7.70 -4.87 2.53
C ASP A 173 6.56 -3.84 2.48
N VAL A 174 6.91 -2.57 2.71
CA VAL A 174 5.97 -1.44 2.57
C VAL A 174 6.57 -0.44 1.61
N SER A 175 5.80 0.02 0.64
CA SER A 175 6.25 1.04 -0.31
C SER A 175 5.17 2.08 -0.55
N ILE A 176 5.55 3.33 -0.72
CA ILE A 176 4.66 4.39 -1.17
C ILE A 176 5.24 5.05 -2.42
N ALA A 177 4.42 5.08 -3.46
CA ALA A 177 4.74 5.72 -4.73
C ALA A 177 3.89 6.99 -4.87
N ASN A 178 4.54 8.11 -5.12
CA ASN A 178 3.90 9.37 -5.46
C ASN A 178 4.18 9.65 -6.94
N ILE A 179 3.15 9.55 -7.79
CA ILE A 179 3.26 9.79 -9.22
C ILE A 179 2.73 11.21 -9.49
N SER A 180 3.58 12.08 -10.03
CA SER A 180 3.21 13.45 -10.36
C SER A 180 2.08 13.48 -11.40
N GLU A 181 1.26 14.53 -11.42
CA GLU A 181 0.25 14.72 -12.46
C GLU A 181 0.82 14.51 -13.88
N ARG A 182 0.00 13.97 -14.79
CA ARG A 182 0.41 13.66 -16.17
C ARG A 182 1.64 12.75 -16.29
N SER A 183 1.95 11.98 -15.25
CA SER A 183 3.09 11.07 -15.18
C SER A 183 2.64 9.63 -14.98
N MET A 184 3.56 8.69 -15.17
CA MET A 184 3.31 7.27 -14.97
C MET A 184 4.49 6.59 -14.31
N MET A 185 4.23 5.50 -13.59
CA MET A 185 5.29 4.56 -13.24
C MET A 185 5.58 3.66 -14.44
N ALA A 186 6.85 3.48 -14.80
CA ALA A 186 7.29 2.61 -15.87
C ALA A 186 6.70 1.19 -15.70
N PRO A 187 6.24 0.56 -16.80
CA PRO A 187 5.79 -0.83 -16.77
C PRO A 187 6.83 -1.72 -16.11
N SER A 188 6.40 -2.47 -15.09
CA SER A 188 7.29 -3.30 -14.30
C SER A 188 6.56 -4.49 -13.71
N TYR A 189 7.29 -5.52 -13.30
CA TYR A 189 6.74 -6.65 -12.57
C TYR A 189 7.58 -6.98 -11.33
N ASN A 190 6.94 -7.60 -10.35
CA ASN A 190 7.61 -8.13 -9.15
C ASN A 190 7.97 -9.58 -9.37
N SER A 191 9.20 -9.98 -9.03
CA SER A 191 9.68 -11.35 -9.17
C SER A 191 8.96 -12.38 -8.29
N ARG A 192 8.57 -11.98 -7.07
CA ARG A 192 8.11 -12.90 -6.01
C ARG A 192 6.97 -12.33 -5.19
N ALA A 193 7.02 -11.03 -4.89
CA ALA A 193 6.04 -10.41 -4.02
C ALA A 193 4.69 -10.22 -4.70
N THR A 194 3.62 -10.53 -3.98
CA THR A 194 2.27 -10.04 -4.30
C THR A 194 2.12 -8.67 -3.66
N LYS A 195 1.80 -7.64 -4.44
CA LYS A 195 1.56 -6.29 -3.90
C LYS A 195 0.06 -6.09 -3.70
N LEU A 196 -0.33 -5.76 -2.47
CA LEU A 196 -1.64 -5.21 -2.14
C LEU A 196 -1.54 -3.69 -2.20
N ALA A 197 -2.05 -3.10 -3.27
CA ALA A 197 -1.96 -1.67 -3.54
C ALA A 197 -3.24 -0.95 -3.12
N MET A 198 -3.10 0.20 -2.46
CA MET A 198 -4.19 1.08 -2.03
C MET A 198 -3.88 2.50 -2.48
N VAL A 199 -4.82 3.14 -3.17
CA VAL A 199 -4.71 4.57 -3.49
C VAL A 199 -5.02 5.39 -2.25
N VAL A 200 -4.07 6.19 -1.80
CA VAL A 200 -4.20 6.99 -0.57
C VAL A 200 -4.58 8.44 -0.88
N GLU A 201 -4.14 8.97 -2.02
CA GLU A 201 -4.44 10.31 -2.52
C GLU A 201 -4.52 10.29 -4.05
N GLY A 202 -5.35 11.17 -4.61
CA GLY A 202 -5.42 11.37 -6.06
C GLY A 202 -6.34 10.45 -6.84
N ARG A 203 -6.22 10.56 -8.16
CA ARG A 203 -6.90 9.75 -9.18
C ARG A 203 -5.97 9.41 -10.32
N GLY A 204 -6.33 8.34 -11.01
CA GLY A 204 -5.63 7.87 -12.18
C GLY A 204 -6.17 6.53 -12.63
N HIS A 205 -5.35 5.78 -13.33
CA HIS A 205 -5.69 4.42 -13.74
C HIS A 205 -4.47 3.51 -13.66
N PHE A 206 -4.73 2.22 -13.64
CA PHE A 206 -3.68 1.22 -13.82
C PHE A 206 -4.00 0.31 -15.00
N GLU A 207 -2.95 -0.22 -15.60
CA GLU A 207 -3.02 -1.32 -16.54
C GLU A 207 -2.16 -2.48 -16.03
N MET A 208 -2.72 -3.69 -16.06
CA MET A 208 -2.02 -4.91 -15.68
C MET A 208 -2.20 -5.98 -16.74
N VAL A 209 -1.11 -6.66 -17.10
CA VAL A 209 -1.11 -7.74 -18.07
C VAL A 209 -1.22 -9.08 -17.34
N CYS A 210 -2.25 -9.85 -17.65
CA CYS A 210 -2.52 -11.17 -17.07
C CYS A 210 -2.43 -12.26 -18.14
N PRO A 211 -1.80 -13.42 -17.86
CA PRO A 211 -1.89 -14.57 -18.75
C PRO A 211 -3.32 -15.13 -18.74
N ARG A 212 -3.89 -15.41 -19.91
CA ARG A 212 -5.16 -16.14 -20.01
C ARG A 212 -4.90 -17.59 -19.63
N ARG A 213 -5.59 -18.09 -18.61
CA ARG A 213 -5.65 -19.52 -18.33
C ARG A 213 -6.63 -20.17 -19.31
N SER A 214 -6.22 -21.26 -19.94
CA SER A 214 -7.09 -22.12 -20.75
C SER A 214 -8.21 -22.68 -19.85
N GLY A 215 -9.37 -22.02 -19.83
CA GLY A 215 -10.50 -22.38 -18.97
C GLY A 215 -11.47 -21.23 -18.69
N GLU A 216 -11.06 -19.96 -18.88
CA GLU A 216 -11.96 -18.80 -18.73
C GLU A 216 -12.79 -18.48 -19.99
N ALA A 217 -12.68 -19.29 -21.04
CA ALA A 217 -13.56 -19.21 -22.21
C ALA A 217 -14.90 -19.94 -21.94
N ARG A 218 -15.72 -19.37 -21.06
CA ARG A 218 -17.16 -19.64 -21.06
C ARG A 218 -17.87 -18.35 -21.47
N GLY A 219 -17.98 -18.11 -22.78
CA GLY A 219 -18.83 -17.04 -23.29
C GLY A 219 -18.39 -16.30 -24.56
N SER A 220 -17.34 -16.72 -25.26
CA SER A 220 -17.09 -16.22 -26.62
C SER A 220 -17.14 -17.39 -27.58
N GLU A 221 -18.29 -17.55 -28.23
CA GLU A 221 -18.44 -18.30 -29.47
C GLU A 221 -17.52 -17.65 -30.51
N ASP A 222 -16.31 -18.18 -30.68
CA ASP A 222 -15.61 -18.24 -31.96
C ASP A 222 -14.21 -18.84 -31.82
N ALA A 223 -13.86 -19.60 -32.85
CA ALA A 223 -12.57 -20.22 -33.15
C ALA A 223 -12.29 -21.59 -32.50
N THR A 224 -12.71 -22.62 -33.24
CA THR A 224 -11.96 -23.87 -33.45
C THR A 224 -10.49 -23.55 -33.70
N GLU A 225 -9.60 -23.91 -32.77
CA GLU A 225 -8.15 -23.85 -32.97
C GLU A 225 -7.60 -25.30 -32.90
N PRO A 226 -6.70 -25.69 -33.82
CA PRO A 226 -6.19 -27.05 -33.89
C PRO A 226 -5.34 -27.41 -32.66
N GLU A 227 -5.54 -28.64 -32.15
CA GLU A 227 -4.77 -29.22 -31.07
C GLU A 227 -3.28 -29.29 -31.44
N GLY A 228 -2.42 -28.54 -30.73
CA GLY A 228 -0.96 -28.67 -30.89
C GLY A 228 -0.10 -27.50 -30.40
N GLN A 229 -0.65 -26.30 -30.18
CA GLN A 229 0.14 -25.15 -29.68
C GLN A 229 -0.64 -24.37 -28.62
N GLN A 230 -0.34 -24.59 -27.34
CA GLN A 230 -0.80 -23.71 -26.26
C GLN A 230 -0.12 -22.34 -26.40
N ARG A 231 -0.67 -21.46 -27.25
CA ARG A 231 -0.22 -20.07 -27.34
C ARG A 231 -0.64 -19.34 -26.06
N VAL A 232 0.33 -18.90 -25.27
CA VAL A 232 0.07 -18.00 -24.13
C VAL A 232 -0.53 -16.71 -24.70
N ARG A 233 -1.82 -16.47 -24.43
CA ARG A 233 -2.49 -15.21 -24.77
C ARG A 233 -2.53 -14.34 -23.52
N TYR A 234 -2.31 -13.04 -23.68
CA TYR A 234 -2.41 -12.08 -22.58
C TYR A 234 -3.75 -11.33 -22.64
N ARG A 235 -4.27 -10.96 -21.48
CA ARG A 235 -5.40 -10.05 -21.30
C ARG A 235 -4.92 -8.84 -20.52
N THR A 236 -5.25 -7.65 -20.97
CA THR A 236 -5.01 -6.42 -20.21
C THR A 236 -6.21 -6.14 -19.31
N VAL A 237 -5.98 -6.03 -18.02
CA VAL A 237 -6.92 -5.52 -17.03
C VAL A 237 -6.65 -4.03 -16.88
N ARG A 238 -7.68 -3.20 -17.07
CA ARG A 238 -7.61 -1.75 -16.93
C ARG A 238 -8.71 -1.28 -15.99
N SER A 239 -8.38 -0.38 -15.09
CA SER A 239 -9.38 0.24 -14.23
C SER A 239 -8.96 1.65 -13.85
N GLN A 240 -9.96 2.52 -13.73
CA GLN A 240 -9.82 3.79 -13.03
C GLN A 240 -9.68 3.52 -11.53
N VAL A 241 -8.88 4.34 -10.86
CA VAL A 241 -8.65 4.26 -9.43
C VAL A 241 -8.66 5.66 -8.81
N SER A 242 -9.18 5.73 -7.60
CA SER A 242 -9.26 6.94 -6.79
C SER A 242 -9.00 6.59 -5.33
N ARG A 243 -8.81 7.59 -4.48
CA ARG A 243 -8.64 7.42 -3.04
C ARG A 243 -9.57 6.33 -2.44
N GLY A 244 -8.97 5.34 -1.80
CA GLY A 244 -9.66 4.18 -1.21
C GLY A 244 -9.76 2.95 -2.12
N SER A 245 -9.44 3.08 -3.41
CA SER A 245 -9.37 1.95 -4.32
C SER A 245 -8.25 1.00 -3.92
N VAL A 246 -8.53 -0.31 -3.92
CA VAL A 246 -7.57 -1.37 -3.62
C VAL A 246 -7.49 -2.33 -4.81
N PHE A 247 -6.27 -2.75 -5.16
CA PHE A 247 -6.03 -3.73 -6.21
C PHE A 247 -4.83 -4.62 -5.88
N VAL A 248 -4.83 -5.83 -6.43
CA VAL A 248 -3.82 -6.85 -6.18
C VAL A 248 -2.96 -7.02 -7.42
N ILE A 249 -1.65 -6.97 -7.23
CA ILE A 249 -0.66 -7.21 -8.29
C ILE A 249 0.07 -8.51 -7.94
N PRO A 250 -0.27 -9.64 -8.59
CA PRO A 250 0.44 -10.89 -8.38
C PRO A 250 1.88 -10.82 -8.93
N PRO A 251 2.79 -11.69 -8.46
CA PRO A 251 4.14 -11.77 -9.00
C PRO A 251 4.11 -12.12 -10.49
N GLY A 252 5.10 -11.61 -11.23
CA GLY A 252 5.26 -11.84 -12.67
C GLY A 252 4.28 -11.09 -13.56
N HIS A 253 3.34 -10.32 -13.01
CA HIS A 253 2.36 -9.55 -13.81
C HIS A 253 2.90 -8.14 -14.09
N PRO A 254 3.17 -7.79 -15.36
CA PRO A 254 3.50 -6.42 -15.72
C PRO A 254 2.37 -5.46 -15.36
N VAL A 255 2.70 -4.39 -14.66
CA VAL A 255 1.76 -3.36 -14.24
C VAL A 255 2.35 -1.97 -14.45
N THR A 256 1.47 -1.02 -14.74
CA THR A 256 1.76 0.41 -14.75
C THR A 256 0.62 1.15 -14.06
N ALA A 257 0.95 2.23 -13.36
CA ALA A 257 -0.01 3.17 -12.80
C ALA A 257 0.26 4.55 -13.40
N VAL A 258 -0.81 5.27 -13.73
CA VAL A 258 -0.76 6.55 -14.44
C VAL A 258 -1.60 7.55 -13.65
N ALA A 259 -1.01 8.69 -13.32
CA ALA A 259 -1.73 9.79 -12.68
C ALA A 259 -2.58 10.55 -13.70
N ASP A 260 -3.72 11.06 -13.24
CA ASP A 260 -4.57 11.93 -14.05
C ASP A 260 -3.90 13.28 -14.33
N ALA A 261 -4.55 14.07 -15.20
CA ALA A 261 -3.96 15.29 -15.71
C ALA A 261 -3.83 16.43 -14.68
N ASN A 262 -4.62 16.43 -13.61
CA ASN A 262 -4.75 17.60 -12.72
C ASN A 262 -4.44 17.31 -11.25
N GLU A 263 -3.97 16.10 -10.94
CA GLU A 263 -3.60 15.73 -9.58
C GLU A 263 -2.55 14.61 -9.58
N ASN A 264 -1.74 14.57 -8.53
CA ASN A 264 -0.81 13.47 -8.29
C ASN A 264 -1.58 12.23 -7.85
N LEU A 265 -1.03 11.05 -8.13
CA LEU A 265 -1.54 9.77 -7.66
C LEU A 265 -0.58 9.17 -6.62
N GLN A 266 -1.04 8.99 -5.38
CA GLN A 266 -0.27 8.35 -4.32
C GLN A 266 -0.80 6.94 -4.04
N VAL A 267 0.08 5.94 -4.14
CA VAL A 267 -0.26 4.52 -3.97
C VAL A 267 0.61 3.91 -2.88
N LEU A 268 -0.01 3.42 -1.82
CA LEU A 268 0.61 2.60 -0.77
C LEU A 268 0.53 1.13 -1.18
N CYS A 269 1.62 0.39 -1.10
CA CYS A 269 1.63 -1.05 -1.31
C CYS A 269 2.19 -1.79 -0.11
N PHE A 270 1.52 -2.88 0.29
CA PHE A 270 2.11 -3.94 1.10
C PHE A 270 2.55 -5.08 0.18
N GLY A 271 3.84 -5.42 0.17
CA GLY A 271 4.33 -6.61 -0.53
C GLY A 271 4.35 -7.81 0.38
N ILE A 272 3.59 -8.85 0.03
CA ILE A 272 3.57 -10.14 0.73
C ILE A 272 4.57 -11.07 0.05
N ARG A 273 5.32 -11.84 0.85
CA ARG A 273 6.45 -12.66 0.39
C ARG A 273 7.54 -11.82 -0.26
N ALA A 274 7.88 -10.70 0.40
CA ALA A 274 8.81 -9.70 -0.10
C ALA A 274 10.28 -10.15 -0.02
N GLY A 275 10.58 -11.21 0.72
CA GLY A 275 11.89 -11.81 0.85
C GLY A 275 12.53 -12.11 -0.50
N ARG A 276 13.65 -11.44 -0.75
CA ARG A 276 14.41 -11.51 -2.02
C ARG A 276 13.59 -11.10 -3.26
N ASN A 277 12.50 -10.33 -3.08
CA ASN A 277 11.77 -9.77 -4.20
C ASN A 277 12.61 -8.72 -4.92
N ARG A 278 12.68 -8.83 -6.24
CA ARG A 278 13.20 -7.82 -7.17
C ARG A 278 12.06 -7.27 -8.02
N LYS A 279 12.15 -5.98 -8.33
CA LYS A 279 11.27 -5.31 -9.28
C LYS A 279 12.04 -5.11 -10.58
N TYR A 280 11.46 -5.58 -11.68
CA TYR A 280 12.04 -5.48 -13.02
C TYR A 280 11.26 -4.47 -13.83
N TYR A 281 11.92 -3.43 -14.30
CA TYR A 281 11.33 -2.43 -15.19
C TYR A 281 11.48 -2.89 -16.63
N LEU A 282 10.43 -2.70 -17.43
CA LEU A 282 10.31 -3.14 -18.82
C LEU A 282 10.44 -1.97 -19.81
N ALA A 283 10.65 -0.75 -19.30
CA ALA A 283 10.85 0.46 -20.06
C ALA A 283 11.61 1.50 -19.22
N GLY A 284 12.13 2.52 -19.89
CA GLY A 284 13.01 3.52 -19.28
C GLY A 284 14.46 3.09 -19.29
N LYS A 285 15.35 3.98 -18.83
CA LYS A 285 16.80 3.75 -18.83
C LYS A 285 17.22 2.50 -18.03
N ASN A 286 16.42 2.08 -17.06
CA ASN A 286 16.63 0.86 -16.26
C ASN A 286 15.82 -0.36 -16.76
N ASN A 287 15.45 -0.37 -18.05
CA ASN A 287 14.77 -1.48 -18.70
C ASN A 287 15.64 -2.75 -18.70
N VAL A 288 15.15 -3.83 -18.11
CA VAL A 288 15.86 -5.12 -18.07
C VAL A 288 16.11 -5.72 -19.46
N MET A 289 15.31 -5.34 -20.47
CA MET A 289 15.49 -5.81 -21.84
C MET A 289 16.75 -5.25 -22.50
N ASN A 290 17.37 -4.20 -21.93
CA ASN A 290 18.67 -3.70 -22.38
C ASN A 290 19.80 -4.68 -22.12
N GLU A 291 19.66 -5.57 -21.13
CA GLU A 291 20.65 -6.59 -20.78
C GLU A 291 20.68 -7.78 -21.77
N LEU A 292 19.77 -7.83 -22.75
CA LEU A 292 19.82 -8.84 -23.79
C LEU A 292 21.01 -8.60 -24.72
N ASP A 293 21.75 -9.68 -25.01
CA ASP A 293 22.81 -9.68 -26.03
C ASP A 293 22.26 -9.28 -27.40
N ARG A 294 23.15 -8.80 -28.27
CA ARG A 294 22.82 -8.28 -29.61
C ARG A 294 22.03 -9.29 -30.43
N GLU A 295 22.48 -10.53 -30.45
CA GLU A 295 21.85 -11.64 -31.18
C GLU A 295 20.49 -12.00 -30.58
N ALA A 296 20.37 -11.97 -29.24
CA ALA A 296 19.11 -12.22 -28.55
C ALA A 296 18.06 -11.16 -28.90
N LYS A 297 18.45 -9.88 -28.98
CA LYS A 297 17.57 -8.80 -29.45
C LYS A 297 17.11 -9.04 -30.89
N GLN A 298 18.03 -9.36 -31.79
CA GLN A 298 17.69 -9.62 -33.20
C GLN A 298 16.69 -10.77 -33.36
N LEU A 299 16.96 -11.90 -32.71
CA LEU A 299 16.11 -13.10 -32.81
C LEU A 299 14.76 -12.91 -32.12
N SER A 300 14.72 -12.20 -30.99
CA SER A 300 13.48 -12.01 -30.21
C SER A 300 12.51 -11.04 -30.88
N PHE A 301 13.03 -9.98 -31.51
CA PHE A 301 12.21 -8.92 -32.10
C PHE A 301 12.11 -9.00 -33.63
N GLY A 302 12.94 -9.82 -34.28
CA GLY A 302 12.97 -9.95 -35.75
C GLY A 302 13.44 -8.66 -36.46
N ALA A 303 14.22 -7.82 -35.77
CA ALA A 303 14.69 -6.53 -36.24
C ALA A 303 16.21 -6.37 -35.95
N PRO A 304 16.93 -5.48 -36.66
CA PRO A 304 18.32 -5.16 -36.34
C PRO A 304 18.48 -4.77 -34.85
N ALA A 305 19.54 -5.25 -34.19
CA ALA A 305 19.76 -4.99 -32.77
C ALA A 305 19.91 -3.49 -32.49
N GLU A 306 20.52 -2.76 -33.42
CA GLU A 306 20.74 -1.32 -33.33
C GLU A 306 19.40 -0.57 -33.29
N GLU A 307 18.43 -1.01 -34.10
CA GLU A 307 17.06 -0.47 -34.10
C GLU A 307 16.33 -0.77 -32.78
N VAL A 308 16.44 -2.02 -32.29
CA VAL A 308 15.86 -2.40 -30.99
C VAL A 308 16.47 -1.59 -29.85
N GLN A 309 17.79 -1.39 -29.88
CA GLN A 309 18.52 -0.63 -28.86
C GLN A 309 18.13 0.84 -28.89
N GLU A 310 18.04 1.45 -30.08
CA GLU A 310 17.59 2.83 -30.25
C GLU A 310 16.20 3.05 -29.62
N VAL A 311 15.26 2.12 -29.85
CA VAL A 311 13.91 2.18 -29.26
C VAL A 311 13.94 2.06 -27.74
N PHE A 312 14.73 1.15 -27.18
CA PHE A 312 14.80 0.97 -25.73
C PHE A 312 15.51 2.13 -25.01
N ASP A 313 16.47 2.78 -25.67
CA ASP A 313 17.21 3.92 -25.12
C ASP A 313 16.51 5.27 -25.35
N ALA A 314 15.44 5.31 -26.14
CA ALA A 314 14.69 6.53 -26.44
C ALA A 314 14.02 7.19 -25.21
N GLN A 315 13.88 6.46 -24.10
CA GLN A 315 13.36 6.99 -22.83
C GLN A 315 14.51 7.23 -21.84
N PRO A 316 14.93 8.49 -21.61
CA PRO A 316 16.08 8.79 -20.74
C PRO A 316 15.78 8.60 -19.24
N GLU A 317 14.50 8.61 -18.86
CA GLU A 317 14.06 8.52 -17.47
C GLU A 317 13.97 7.07 -16.97
N SER A 318 14.02 6.88 -15.66
CA SER A 318 13.87 5.59 -14.99
C SER A 318 12.71 5.64 -14.00
N VAL A 319 12.06 4.49 -13.76
CA VAL A 319 11.01 4.29 -12.74
C VAL A 319 9.74 5.12 -12.93
N PHE A 320 9.80 6.45 -12.95
CA PHE A 320 8.68 7.33 -13.27
C PHE A 320 8.98 8.06 -14.59
N LEU A 321 7.99 8.07 -15.47
CA LEU A 321 8.11 8.54 -16.85
C LEU A 321 7.02 9.59 -17.14
N PRO A 322 7.19 10.41 -18.20
CA PRO A 322 6.09 11.18 -18.75
C PRO A 322 4.90 10.29 -19.09
N GLY A 323 3.71 10.66 -18.63
CA GLY A 323 2.48 9.92 -18.87
C GLY A 323 1.90 10.15 -20.27
N PRO A 324 0.88 9.37 -20.65
CA PRO A 324 0.18 9.55 -21.92
C PRO A 324 -0.41 10.95 -22.02
N GLY A 325 -0.14 11.66 -23.13
CA GLY A 325 -0.67 13.01 -23.40
C GLY A 325 0.34 14.16 -23.26
N ARG A 326 1.39 14.05 -22.42
CA ARG A 326 2.42 15.11 -22.28
C ARG A 326 3.23 15.29 -23.58
N ARG A 327 3.62 14.18 -24.21
CA ARG A 327 4.35 14.17 -25.51
C ARG A 327 3.55 14.77 -26.68
N ARG A 328 2.21 14.68 -26.66
CA ARG A 328 1.35 15.28 -27.70
C ARG A 328 1.30 16.82 -27.59
N GLY A 329 1.44 17.37 -26.39
CA GLY A 329 1.51 18.82 -26.15
C GLY A 329 2.85 19.42 -26.58
N GLU A 330 3.96 18.72 -26.35
CA GLU A 330 5.29 19.15 -26.77
C GLU A 330 5.49 19.06 -28.29
N ALA A 331 4.95 18.03 -28.94
CA ALA A 331 4.97 17.94 -30.40
C ALA A 331 4.16 19.06 -31.08
N LYS A 332 3.03 19.49 -30.49
CA LYS A 332 2.27 20.66 -30.97
C LYS A 332 2.99 22.00 -30.74
N ARG A 333 3.77 22.12 -29.66
CA ARG A 333 4.59 23.33 -29.39
C ARG A 333 5.82 23.44 -30.29
N ARG A 334 6.29 22.32 -30.86
CA ARG A 334 7.45 22.27 -31.77
C ARG A 334 7.09 22.46 -33.25
N GLN A 335 5.81 22.58 -33.61
CA GLN A 335 5.42 23.05 -34.94
C GLN A 335 5.42 24.59 -34.92
N PRO A 336 6.29 25.28 -35.68
CA PRO A 336 6.13 26.71 -35.86
C PRO A 336 4.76 26.95 -36.52
N SER A 337 3.94 27.80 -35.92
CA SER A 337 2.72 28.28 -36.57
C SER A 337 3.14 28.98 -37.87
N VAL A 338 2.48 28.59 -38.97
CA VAL A 338 2.70 29.14 -40.32
C VAL A 338 2.43 30.66 -40.37
N GLU A 339 1.82 31.22 -39.32
CA GLU A 339 1.62 32.66 -39.13
C GLU A 339 2.90 33.45 -38.81
N SER A 340 4.00 32.79 -38.45
CA SER A 340 5.29 33.46 -38.17
C SER A 340 6.18 33.69 -39.40
N LEU A 341 5.78 33.22 -40.59
CA LEU A 341 6.57 33.33 -41.84
C LEU A 341 6.18 34.52 -42.75
N PHE A 342 5.13 35.29 -42.43
CA PHE A 342 4.70 36.44 -43.24
C PHE A 342 4.88 37.81 -42.59
N GLY A 343 5.62 37.89 -41.48
CA GLY A 343 5.92 39.14 -40.80
C GLY A 343 7.19 39.85 -41.28
N PHE A 344 7.44 39.96 -42.59
CA PHE A 344 8.50 40.85 -43.10
C PHE A 344 8.22 41.31 -44.54
N ARG A 345 7.73 42.54 -44.68
CA ARG A 345 8.16 43.51 -45.70
C ARG A 345 7.52 44.86 -45.43
N GLY A 346 8.31 45.76 -44.82
CA GLY A 346 8.16 47.19 -45.04
C GLY A 346 9.00 47.59 -46.26
N PHE A 347 8.40 48.33 -47.18
CA PHE A 347 8.83 49.63 -47.73
C PHE A 347 7.81 50.06 -48.78
#